data_AF-A0A4V1UM64-F1
#
_entry.id   AF-A0A4V1UM64-F1
#
_cell.length_a   1.000
_cell.length_b   1.000
_cell.length_c   1.000
_cell.angle_alpha   90.00
_cell.angle_beta   90.00
_cell.angle_gamma   90.00
#
_symmetry.space_group_name_H-M   'P 1'
#
loop_
_entity.id
_entity.type
_entity.pdbx_description
1 polymer ?
#
loop_
_entity_poly.entity_id
_entity_poly.type
_entity_poly.pdbx_seq_one_letter_code
_entity_poly.pdbx_strand_id
1 'polypeptide(L)'
;MGDTSVHAFTEAGSAINVMIKIFLFGFAGLGLYLFFRHYKRIPTIHTEEATNSREFWMFIGSIVFFLSAIFIIAVTSIPVYNKIPVVKDLISKFYGGAMAMPEDPEFLYNKVMVLVAFILGMLTAIAQYFKYKKSDAKTVIKKIAVPTIVAAVLTALITIVYPFTFYKHGAGFLIAIYLAFFAAIYAVVANAMYIFTAQKGRIKLAGGSIAHLGFSLMLVGMLISSSNKQVISSSLVNGITFPSANKDPMTKEVDDPQENLTLIRQVPTKMAAYELH
;
A
#
# COMPACT_ATOMS: atom_id res chain seq x y z
N MET A 1 17.17 10.33 -32.37
CA MET A 1 16.07 10.72 -31.47
C MET A 1 15.95 9.63 -30.42
N GLY A 2 16.46 9.86 -29.21
CA GLY A 2 16.57 8.81 -28.19
C GLY A 2 17.40 9.17 -26.95
N ASP A 3 17.63 10.47 -26.67
CA ASP A 3 18.32 10.92 -25.44
C ASP A 3 17.32 11.52 -24.45
N THR A 4 16.31 10.74 -24.07
CA THR A 4 15.43 11.08 -22.94
C THR A 4 15.29 9.85 -22.06
N SER A 5 16.21 9.61 -21.13
CA SER A 5 16.01 8.50 -20.19
C SER A 5 16.65 8.61 -18.81
N VAL A 6 17.55 9.54 -18.48
CA VAL A 6 18.09 9.54 -17.09
C VAL A 6 18.49 10.89 -16.50
N HIS A 7 18.77 11.92 -17.31
CA HIS A 7 19.13 13.25 -16.78
C HIS A 7 17.95 14.22 -16.61
N ALA A 8 16.74 13.87 -17.04
CA ALA A 8 15.56 14.75 -16.93
C ALA A 8 15.00 14.88 -15.50
N PHE A 9 15.47 14.07 -14.54
CA PHE A 9 14.95 14.07 -13.16
C PHE A 9 15.99 14.36 -12.08
N THR A 10 17.27 14.55 -12.41
CA THR A 10 18.31 14.82 -11.40
C THR A 10 18.48 16.30 -11.10
N GLU A 11 17.97 17.19 -11.95
CA GLU A 11 17.71 18.57 -11.60
C GLU A 11 16.24 18.85 -11.89
N ALA A 12 15.38 18.69 -10.87
CA ALA A 12 14.21 19.56 -10.84
C ALA A 12 14.77 20.98 -10.80
N GLY A 13 14.92 21.61 -11.97
CA GLY A 13 15.40 22.97 -12.08
C GLY A 13 14.66 23.82 -11.05
N SER A 14 15.32 24.78 -10.42
CA SER A 14 14.77 25.58 -9.31
C SER A 14 13.28 25.95 -9.52
N ALA A 15 12.89 26.26 -10.77
CA ALA A 15 11.51 26.44 -11.22
C ALA A 15 10.52 25.30 -10.90
N ILE A 16 10.84 24.03 -11.19
CA ILE A 16 9.98 22.86 -10.89
C ILE A 16 9.81 22.70 -9.38
N ASN A 17 10.90 22.82 -8.62
CA ASN A 17 10.84 22.75 -7.16
C ASN A 17 9.97 23.86 -6.56
N VAL A 18 10.08 25.08 -7.10
CA VAL A 18 9.23 26.21 -6.71
C VAL A 18 7.77 25.95 -7.10
N MET A 19 7.51 25.45 -8.32
CA MET A 19 6.16 25.15 -8.80
C MET A 19 5.47 24.08 -7.94
N ILE A 20 6.14 22.98 -7.62
CA ILE A 20 5.60 21.93 -6.75
C ILE A 20 5.34 22.47 -5.34
N LYS A 21 6.23 23.31 -4.79
CA LYS A 21 6.00 23.96 -3.49
C LYS A 21 4.81 24.90 -3.52
N ILE A 22 4.68 25.75 -4.55
CA ILE A 22 3.54 26.66 -4.70
C ILE A 22 2.24 25.87 -4.83
N PHE A 23 2.24 24.80 -5.63
CA PHE A 23 1.08 23.91 -5.75
C PHE A 23 0.71 23.29 -4.40
N LEU A 24 1.68 22.65 -3.72
CA LEU A 24 1.46 22.01 -2.42
C LEU A 24 0.95 23.00 -1.37
N PHE A 25 1.67 24.11 -1.16
CA PHE A 25 1.31 25.12 -0.16
C PHE A 25 0.07 25.92 -0.55
N GLY A 26 -0.20 26.11 -1.84
CA GLY A 26 -1.41 26.77 -2.32
C GLY A 26 -2.65 25.97 -1.97
N PHE A 27 -2.69 24.68 -2.32
CA PHE A 27 -3.83 23.81 -2.01
C PHE A 27 -3.94 23.51 -0.51
N ALA A 28 -2.83 23.15 0.14
CA ALA A 28 -2.83 22.87 1.58
C ALA A 28 -3.16 24.14 2.39
N GLY A 29 -2.57 25.28 2.04
CA GLY A 29 -2.80 26.56 2.69
C GLY A 29 -4.24 27.05 2.53
N LEU A 30 -4.79 26.99 1.31
CA LEU A 30 -6.20 27.33 1.07
C LEU A 30 -7.14 26.39 1.82
N GLY A 31 -6.88 25.08 1.78
CA GLY A 31 -7.67 24.08 2.50
C GLY A 31 -7.67 24.33 4.01
N LEU A 32 -6.49 24.54 4.59
CA LEU A 32 -6.33 24.84 6.02
C LEU A 32 -6.96 26.19 6.39
N TYR A 33 -6.78 27.22 5.58
CA TYR A 33 -7.41 28.53 5.80
C TYR A 33 -8.93 28.41 5.85
N LEU A 34 -9.54 27.74 4.86
CA LEU A 34 -10.98 27.53 4.83
C LEU A 34 -11.45 26.69 6.01
N PHE A 35 -10.71 25.65 6.38
CA PHE A 35 -10.98 24.81 7.54
C PHE A 35 -10.99 25.64 8.84
N PHE A 36 -9.91 26.36 9.15
CA PHE A 36 -9.82 27.15 10.38
C PHE A 36 -10.84 28.30 10.41
N ARG A 37 -11.10 28.96 9.28
CA ARG A 37 -12.11 30.02 9.17
C ARG A 37 -13.52 29.53 9.48
N HIS A 38 -13.85 28.31 9.07
CA HIS A 38 -15.19 27.73 9.24
C HIS A 38 -15.29 26.74 10.39
N TYR A 39 -14.20 26.52 11.14
CA TYR A 39 -14.13 25.53 12.21
C TYR A 39 -15.26 25.68 13.22
N LYS A 40 -15.54 26.93 13.64
CA LYS A 40 -16.63 27.24 14.59
C LYS A 40 -18.05 27.01 14.04
N ARG A 41 -18.21 26.79 12.73
CA ARG A 41 -19.50 26.54 12.08
C ARG A 41 -19.77 25.05 11.86
N ILE A 42 -18.82 24.18 12.21
CA ILE A 42 -18.98 22.73 12.08
C ILE A 42 -19.87 22.26 13.25
N PRO A 43 -21.06 21.70 12.97
CA PRO A 43 -21.95 21.23 14.03
C PRO A 43 -21.31 20.05 14.78
N THR A 44 -21.31 20.11 16.11
CA THR A 44 -20.83 19.02 16.96
C THR A 44 -21.99 18.07 17.29
N ILE A 45 -21.87 16.82 16.88
CA ILE A 45 -22.81 15.75 17.25
C ILE A 45 -22.24 15.10 18.52
N HIS A 46 -22.99 15.17 19.63
CA HIS A 46 -22.54 14.72 20.95
C HIS A 46 -22.93 13.27 21.28
N THR A 47 -23.39 12.49 20.29
CA THR A 47 -23.79 11.09 20.50
C THR A 47 -22.66 10.15 20.08
N GLU A 48 -22.32 9.20 20.95
CA GLU A 48 -21.42 8.11 20.60
C GLU A 48 -22.04 7.24 19.50
N GLU A 49 -21.23 6.90 18.49
CA GLU A 49 -21.65 6.04 17.40
C GLU A 49 -21.81 4.60 17.90
N ALA A 50 -22.95 3.97 17.59
CA ALA A 50 -23.18 2.60 17.99
C ALA A 50 -22.19 1.65 17.28
N THR A 51 -21.59 0.69 17.98
CA THR A 51 -20.62 -0.25 17.39
C THR A 51 -21.21 -1.16 16.31
N ASN A 52 -22.55 -1.25 16.23
CA ASN A 52 -23.29 -1.92 15.17
C ASN A 52 -23.82 -0.95 14.08
N SER A 53 -23.26 0.25 13.99
CA SER A 53 -23.54 1.23 12.94
C SER A 53 -22.49 1.15 11.83
N ARG A 54 -22.85 1.58 10.63
CA ARG A 54 -21.90 1.69 9.51
C ARG A 54 -20.86 2.78 9.78
N GLU A 55 -21.29 3.87 10.38
CA GLU A 55 -20.52 5.07 10.68
C GLU A 55 -19.33 4.74 11.58
N PHE A 56 -19.55 3.92 12.61
CA PHE A 56 -18.50 3.46 13.51
C PHE A 56 -17.38 2.72 12.73
N TRP A 57 -17.74 1.78 11.87
CA TRP A 57 -16.74 1.01 11.11
C TRP A 57 -16.05 1.83 10.02
N MET A 58 -16.75 2.79 9.40
CA MET A 58 -16.12 3.77 8.49
C MET A 58 -15.12 4.66 9.23
N PHE A 59 -15.44 5.09 10.44
CA PHE A 59 -14.54 5.86 11.29
C PHE A 59 -13.28 5.06 11.65
N ILE A 60 -13.43 3.81 12.10
CA ILE A 60 -12.28 2.92 12.36
C ILE A 60 -11.41 2.75 11.11
N GLY A 61 -12.03 2.52 9.94
CA GLY A 61 -11.30 2.43 8.67
C GLY A 61 -10.50 3.70 8.35
N SER A 62 -11.08 4.88 8.59
CA SER A 62 -10.39 6.16 8.40
C SER A 62 -9.21 6.34 9.35
N ILE A 63 -9.30 5.88 10.60
CA ILE A 63 -8.19 5.89 11.56
C ILE A 63 -7.07 4.98 11.07
N VAL A 64 -7.39 3.78 10.59
CA VAL A 64 -6.38 2.84 10.06
C VAL A 64 -5.63 3.47 8.89
N PHE A 65 -6.33 4.11 7.95
CA PHE A 65 -5.68 4.86 6.86
C PHE A 65 -4.81 6.00 7.37
N PHE A 66 -5.31 6.79 8.33
CA PHE A 66 -4.59 7.92 8.90
C PHE A 66 -3.28 7.48 9.59
N LEU A 67 -3.34 6.43 10.42
CA LEU A 67 -2.16 5.87 11.08
C LEU A 67 -1.17 5.28 10.07
N SER A 68 -1.67 4.65 9.01
CA SER A 68 -0.84 4.14 7.92
C SER A 68 -0.12 5.27 7.18
N ALA A 69 -0.81 6.38 6.92
CA ALA A 69 -0.20 7.56 6.31
C ALA A 69 0.88 8.18 7.21
N ILE A 70 0.63 8.30 8.52
CA ILE A 70 1.64 8.76 9.48
C ILE A 70 2.87 7.84 9.46
N PHE A 71 2.65 6.52 9.49
CA PHE A 71 3.74 5.55 9.45
C PHE A 71 4.60 5.72 8.19
N ILE A 72 3.98 5.76 7.01
CA ILE A 72 4.70 5.94 5.75
C ILE A 72 5.48 7.26 5.75
N ILE A 73 4.81 8.38 6.08
CA ILE A 73 5.45 9.71 6.14
C ILE A 73 6.65 9.70 7.08
N ALA A 74 6.52 9.10 8.26
CA ALA A 74 7.58 9.07 9.26
C ALA A 74 8.83 8.34 8.75
N VAL A 75 8.66 7.14 8.18
CA VAL A 75 9.80 6.35 7.69
C VAL A 75 10.40 6.97 6.43
N THR A 76 9.59 7.42 5.47
CA THR A 76 10.12 8.04 4.22
C THR A 76 10.80 9.40 4.48
N SER A 77 10.53 10.04 5.62
CA SER A 77 11.11 11.34 5.98
C SER A 77 12.43 11.24 6.75
N ILE A 78 12.90 10.03 7.08
CA ILE A 78 14.21 9.81 7.74
C ILE A 78 15.36 10.59 7.05
N PRO A 79 15.48 10.60 5.71
CA PRO A 79 16.54 11.36 5.03
C PRO A 79 16.44 12.88 5.24
N VAL A 80 15.22 13.40 5.46
CA VAL A 80 14.94 14.82 5.65
C VAL A 80 15.24 15.23 7.09
N TYR A 81 14.90 14.40 8.08
CA TYR A 81 15.16 14.66 9.49
C TYR A 81 16.64 14.95 9.78
N ASN A 82 17.53 14.21 9.12
CA ASN A 82 18.98 14.38 9.27
C ASN A 82 19.52 15.65 8.59
N LYS A 83 18.76 16.30 7.70
CA LYS A 83 19.14 17.55 7.02
C LYS A 83 18.68 18.81 7.77
N ILE A 84 17.75 18.69 8.70
CA ILE A 84 17.22 19.83 9.47
C ILE A 84 17.92 19.86 10.85
N PRO A 85 18.78 20.86 11.14
CA PRO A 85 19.60 20.86 12.35
C PRO A 85 18.81 20.70 13.66
N VAL A 86 17.69 21.43 13.78
CA VAL A 86 16.82 21.37 14.96
C VAL A 86 16.23 19.97 15.18
N VAL A 87 15.81 19.30 14.10
CA VAL A 87 15.19 17.96 14.16
C VAL A 87 16.27 16.91 14.43
N LYS A 88 17.43 17.03 13.79
CA LYS A 88 18.59 16.17 14.01
C LYS A 88 19.07 16.21 15.46
N ASP A 89 19.16 17.40 16.06
CA ASP A 89 19.61 17.56 17.45
C ASP A 89 18.61 16.95 18.45
N LEU A 90 17.31 17.11 18.20
CA LEU A 90 16.27 16.47 19.01
C LEU A 90 16.39 14.93 18.92
N ILE A 91 16.47 14.38 17.72
CA ILE A 91 16.61 12.93 17.50
C ILE A 91 17.89 12.40 18.15
N SER A 92 19.01 13.09 17.95
CA SER A 92 20.32 12.64 18.45
C SER A 92 20.37 12.60 19.98
N LYS A 93 19.61 13.47 20.67
CA LYS A 93 19.47 13.43 22.14
C LYS A 93 18.71 12.21 22.65
N PHE A 94 17.70 11.73 21.92
CA PHE A 94 16.89 10.58 22.33
C PHE A 94 17.46 9.24 21.85
N TYR A 95 18.12 9.22 20.68
CA TYR A 95 18.58 8.00 20.00
C TYR A 95 20.10 7.82 20.01
N GLY A 96 20.87 8.75 20.60
CA GLY A 96 22.33 8.66 20.68
C GLY A 96 23.06 8.90 19.35
N GLY A 97 22.35 9.37 18.31
CA GLY A 97 22.92 9.66 16.99
C GLY A 97 21.88 10.01 15.94
N ALA A 98 22.35 10.28 14.72
CA ALA A 98 21.47 10.52 13.57
C ALA A 98 20.65 9.26 13.25
N MET A 99 19.36 9.43 12.92
CA MET A 99 18.48 8.31 12.61
C MET A 99 18.93 7.66 11.29
N ALA A 100 19.39 6.42 11.35
CA ALA A 100 19.73 5.64 10.17
C ALA A 100 18.46 5.12 9.48
N MET A 101 18.55 4.88 8.16
CA MET A 101 17.51 4.11 7.49
C MET A 101 17.53 2.66 8.00
N PRO A 102 16.37 1.98 8.02
CA PRO A 102 16.31 0.55 8.31
C PRO A 102 17.23 -0.25 7.37
N GLU A 103 17.71 -1.42 7.82
CA GLU A 103 18.55 -2.32 7.03
C GLU A 103 17.80 -2.91 5.83
N ASP A 104 16.49 -3.13 5.97
CA ASP A 104 15.59 -3.59 4.90
C ASP A 104 14.29 -2.74 4.95
N PRO A 105 14.28 -1.55 4.32
CA PRO A 105 13.11 -0.69 4.29
C PRO A 105 11.94 -1.34 3.55
N GLU A 106 12.20 -2.09 2.46
CA GLU A 106 11.17 -2.78 1.68
C GLU A 106 10.37 -3.72 2.58
N PHE A 107 11.05 -4.57 3.34
CA PHE A 107 10.38 -5.48 4.27
C PHE A 107 9.68 -4.75 5.40
N LEU A 108 10.27 -3.68 5.96
CA LEU A 108 9.61 -2.89 7.00
C LEU A 108 8.25 -2.36 6.52
N TYR A 109 8.19 -1.81 5.31
CA TYR A 109 6.94 -1.34 4.72
C TYR A 109 5.99 -2.49 4.46
N ASN A 110 6.44 -3.55 3.79
CA ASN A 110 5.60 -4.68 3.41
C ASN A 110 5.02 -5.41 4.64
N LYS A 111 5.81 -5.58 5.71
CA LYS A 111 5.40 -6.19 6.97
C LYS A 111 4.26 -5.44 7.64
N VAL A 112 4.28 -4.11 7.64
CA VAL A 112 3.22 -3.30 8.23
C VAL A 112 2.03 -3.19 7.28
N MET A 113 2.29 -2.91 6.00
CA MET A 113 1.24 -2.63 5.02
C MET A 113 0.43 -3.88 4.63
N VAL A 114 0.98 -5.08 4.74
CA VAL A 114 0.20 -6.31 4.53
C VAL A 114 -0.88 -6.48 5.62
N LEU A 115 -0.57 -6.12 6.87
CA LEU A 115 -1.52 -6.18 7.97
C LEU A 115 -2.59 -5.10 7.82
N VAL A 116 -2.17 -3.90 7.39
CA VAL A 116 -3.10 -2.81 7.04
C VAL A 116 -4.03 -3.25 5.90
N ALA A 117 -3.50 -3.87 4.84
CA ALA A 117 -4.29 -4.37 3.73
C ALA A 117 -5.32 -5.43 4.18
N PHE A 118 -4.93 -6.33 5.08
CA PHE A 118 -5.86 -7.28 5.71
C PHE A 118 -6.99 -6.57 6.45
N ILE A 119 -6.66 -5.63 7.35
CA ILE A 119 -7.65 -4.89 8.14
C ILE A 119 -8.58 -4.09 7.22
N LEU A 120 -8.02 -3.33 6.27
CA LEU A 120 -8.80 -2.51 5.34
C LEU A 120 -9.67 -3.36 4.42
N GLY A 121 -9.20 -4.51 3.93
CA GLY A 121 -10.00 -5.45 3.15
C GLY A 121 -11.19 -5.95 3.96
N MET A 122 -10.97 -6.38 5.19
CA MET A 122 -12.05 -6.84 6.09
C MET A 122 -13.07 -5.74 6.37
N LEU A 123 -12.61 -4.53 6.72
CA LEU A 123 -13.49 -3.39 6.96
C LEU A 123 -14.28 -3.01 5.71
N THR A 124 -13.63 -3.01 4.54
CA THR A 124 -14.27 -2.69 3.25
C THR A 124 -15.32 -3.73 2.86
N ALA A 125 -15.10 -5.01 3.19
CA ALA A 125 -16.08 -6.06 2.95
C ALA A 125 -17.28 -5.97 3.89
N ILE A 126 -17.06 -5.68 5.17
CA ILE A 126 -18.08 -5.81 6.22
C ILE A 126 -18.86 -4.51 6.44
N ALA A 127 -18.20 -3.34 6.45
CA ALA A 127 -18.80 -2.07 6.86
C ALA A 127 -20.07 -1.73 6.09
N GLN A 128 -20.10 -2.05 4.79
CA GLN A 128 -21.22 -1.75 3.92
C GLN A 128 -22.49 -2.57 4.24
N TYR A 129 -22.36 -3.71 4.91
CA TYR A 129 -23.50 -4.54 5.32
C TYR A 129 -24.20 -4.04 6.58
N PHE A 130 -23.54 -3.17 7.36
CA PHE A 130 -24.21 -2.41 8.41
C PHE A 130 -25.11 -1.31 7.80
N LYS A 131 -26.20 -1.02 8.50
CA LYS A 131 -27.07 0.14 8.26
C LYS A 131 -26.51 1.35 9.00
N TYR A 132 -26.88 2.54 8.52
CA TYR A 132 -26.66 3.79 9.25
C TYR A 132 -27.38 3.75 10.62
N LYS A 133 -26.76 4.36 11.63
CA LYS A 133 -27.17 4.45 13.04
C LYS A 133 -27.22 3.13 13.81
N LYS A 134 -27.95 2.12 13.32
CA LYS A 134 -28.11 0.84 14.03
C LYS A 134 -28.43 -0.31 13.09
N SER A 135 -27.78 -1.44 13.32
CA SER A 135 -28.00 -2.69 12.58
C SER A 135 -28.42 -3.82 13.50
N ASP A 136 -29.29 -4.69 12.98
CA ASP A 136 -29.55 -5.99 13.59
C ASP A 136 -28.45 -6.98 13.21
N ALA A 137 -27.73 -7.50 14.21
CA ALA A 137 -26.60 -8.40 14.02
C ALA A 137 -26.99 -9.67 13.25
N LYS A 138 -28.18 -10.25 13.54
CA LYS A 138 -28.66 -11.45 12.87
C LYS A 138 -28.86 -11.22 11.37
N THR A 139 -29.43 -10.07 11.01
CA THR A 139 -29.60 -9.65 9.62
C THR A 139 -28.26 -9.42 8.92
N VAL A 140 -27.30 -8.77 9.57
CA VAL A 140 -25.96 -8.51 8.99
C VAL A 140 -25.24 -9.83 8.71
N ILE A 141 -25.17 -10.72 9.71
CA ILE A 141 -24.51 -12.03 9.58
C ILE A 141 -25.16 -12.85 8.46
N LYS A 142 -26.49 -12.92 8.40
CA LYS A 142 -27.20 -13.66 7.35
C LYS A 142 -26.87 -13.13 5.94
N LYS A 143 -26.74 -11.81 5.78
CA LYS A 143 -26.46 -11.19 4.47
C LYS A 143 -25.00 -11.32 4.06
N ILE A 144 -24.09 -11.30 5.02
CA ILE A 144 -22.65 -11.32 4.73
C ILE A 144 -22.10 -12.74 4.55
N ALA A 145 -22.76 -13.75 5.15
CA ALA A 145 -22.34 -15.15 5.08
C ALA A 145 -22.15 -15.65 3.64
N VAL A 146 -23.05 -15.29 2.72
CA VAL A 146 -22.95 -15.69 1.31
C VAL A 146 -21.68 -15.10 0.66
N PRO A 147 -21.45 -13.77 0.68
CA PRO A 147 -20.17 -13.18 0.25
C PRO A 147 -18.94 -13.80 0.89
N THR A 148 -18.98 -14.13 2.19
CA THR A 148 -17.84 -14.75 2.90
C THR A 148 -17.49 -16.12 2.30
N ILE A 149 -18.50 -16.97 2.10
CA ILE A 149 -18.29 -18.31 1.53
C ILE A 149 -17.79 -18.20 0.09
N VAL A 150 -18.40 -17.34 -0.72
CA VAL A 150 -17.98 -17.13 -2.11
C VAL A 150 -16.54 -16.63 -2.17
N ALA A 151 -16.16 -15.67 -1.30
CA ALA A 151 -14.79 -15.18 -1.22
C ALA A 151 -13.79 -16.24 -0.77
N ALA A 152 -14.15 -17.09 0.20
CA ALA A 152 -13.30 -18.18 0.66
C ALA A 152 -13.05 -19.20 -0.46
N VAL A 153 -14.11 -19.60 -1.19
CA VAL A 153 -14.00 -20.51 -2.33
C VAL A 153 -13.16 -19.90 -3.44
N LEU A 154 -13.41 -18.65 -3.83
CA LEU A 154 -12.62 -17.97 -4.86
C LEU A 154 -11.16 -17.82 -4.46
N THR A 155 -10.89 -17.46 -3.20
CA THR A 155 -9.52 -17.34 -2.70
C THR A 155 -8.80 -18.68 -2.73
N ALA A 156 -9.46 -19.77 -2.33
CA ALA A 156 -8.90 -21.12 -2.38
C ALA A 156 -8.61 -21.53 -3.84
N LEU A 157 -9.55 -21.32 -4.76
CA LEU A 157 -9.37 -21.63 -6.19
C LEU A 157 -8.19 -20.86 -6.80
N ILE A 158 -8.12 -19.54 -6.56
CA ILE A 158 -7.02 -18.71 -7.07
C ILE A 158 -5.69 -19.16 -6.47
N THR A 159 -5.65 -19.46 -5.17
CA THR A 159 -4.43 -19.91 -4.48
C THR A 159 -3.92 -21.26 -5.02
N ILE A 160 -4.81 -22.17 -5.40
CA ILE A 160 -4.44 -23.46 -6.00
C ILE A 160 -3.84 -23.27 -7.40
N VAL A 161 -4.43 -22.37 -8.21
CA VAL A 161 -4.00 -22.12 -9.59
C VAL A 161 -2.76 -21.24 -9.65
N TYR A 162 -2.65 -20.25 -8.76
CA TYR A 162 -1.59 -19.24 -8.73
C TYR A 162 -1.12 -19.01 -7.27
N PRO A 163 -0.35 -19.95 -6.71
CA PRO A 163 0.14 -19.84 -5.34
C PRO A 163 1.12 -18.67 -5.20
N PHE A 164 1.15 -18.04 -4.03
CA PHE A 164 2.16 -17.05 -3.70
C PHE A 164 3.46 -17.73 -3.31
N THR A 165 4.54 -17.39 -3.99
CA THR A 165 5.86 -18.01 -3.79
C THR A 165 6.83 -17.09 -3.02
N PHE A 166 6.29 -16.22 -2.15
CA PHE A 166 7.08 -15.26 -1.40
C PHE A 166 7.61 -15.86 -0.08
N TYR A 167 8.73 -16.58 -0.15
CA TYR A 167 9.33 -17.25 1.02
C TYR A 167 10.44 -16.44 1.72
N LYS A 168 10.84 -15.28 1.18
CA LYS A 168 12.02 -14.49 1.61
C LYS A 168 12.04 -14.12 3.10
N HIS A 169 10.88 -13.93 3.73
CA HIS A 169 10.76 -13.53 5.14
C HIS A 169 10.03 -14.55 6.03
N GLY A 170 10.03 -15.82 5.61
CA GLY A 170 9.51 -16.94 6.40
C GLY A 170 7.99 -17.15 6.31
N ALA A 171 7.54 -18.27 6.88
CA ALA A 171 6.16 -18.75 6.76
C ALA A 171 5.13 -17.78 7.37
N GLY A 172 5.47 -17.08 8.45
CA GLY A 172 4.56 -16.13 9.10
C GLY A 172 4.17 -14.96 8.18
N PHE A 173 5.12 -14.43 7.40
CA PHE A 173 4.84 -13.36 6.46
C PHE A 173 4.03 -13.85 5.25
N LEU A 174 4.32 -15.06 4.77
CA LEU A 174 3.52 -15.69 3.72
C LEU A 174 2.05 -15.89 4.15
N ILE A 175 1.80 -16.32 5.39
CA ILE A 175 0.44 -16.41 5.94
C ILE A 175 -0.22 -15.03 5.96
N ALA A 176 0.48 -13.98 6.35
CA ALA A 176 -0.06 -12.62 6.35
C ALA A 176 -0.47 -12.17 4.94
N ILE A 177 0.33 -12.50 3.90
CA ILE A 177 -0.03 -12.24 2.50
C ILE A 177 -1.32 -12.96 2.12
N TYR A 178 -1.45 -14.25 2.45
CA TYR A 178 -2.68 -15.01 2.16
C TYR A 178 -3.91 -14.46 2.87
N LEU A 179 -3.76 -14.04 4.13
CA LEU A 179 -4.86 -13.40 4.88
C LEU A 179 -5.26 -12.06 4.25
N ALA A 180 -4.29 -11.22 3.90
CA ALA A 180 -4.55 -9.96 3.21
C ALA A 180 -5.21 -10.18 1.85
N PHE A 181 -4.78 -11.22 1.12
CA PHE A 181 -5.36 -11.59 -0.16
C PHE A 181 -6.81 -12.05 -0.03
N PHE A 182 -7.10 -12.91 0.94
CA PHE A 182 -8.47 -13.29 1.27
C PHE A 182 -9.32 -12.05 1.59
N ALA A 183 -8.83 -11.14 2.43
CA ALA A 183 -9.55 -9.92 2.79
C ALA A 183 -9.82 -9.02 1.59
N ALA A 184 -8.86 -8.89 0.66
CA ALA A 184 -9.03 -8.12 -0.56
C ALA A 184 -10.05 -8.75 -1.52
N ILE A 185 -9.97 -10.07 -1.76
CA ILE A 185 -10.98 -10.81 -2.55
C ILE A 185 -12.36 -10.72 -1.89
N TYR A 186 -12.42 -10.85 -0.58
CA TYR A 186 -13.66 -10.72 0.17
C TYR A 186 -14.27 -9.33 0.03
N ALA A 187 -13.45 -8.28 0.05
CA ALA A 187 -13.90 -6.91 -0.20
C ALA A 187 -14.45 -6.73 -1.64
N VAL A 188 -13.78 -7.30 -2.65
CA VAL A 188 -14.29 -7.30 -4.04
C VAL A 188 -15.66 -8.00 -4.11
N VAL A 189 -15.75 -9.24 -3.61
CA VAL A 189 -16.96 -10.06 -3.68
C VAL A 189 -18.11 -9.40 -2.91
N ALA A 190 -17.87 -8.98 -1.68
CA ALA A 190 -18.88 -8.36 -0.83
C ALA A 190 -19.42 -7.08 -1.46
N ASN A 191 -18.55 -6.20 -1.96
CA ASN A 191 -19.00 -4.95 -2.60
C ASN A 191 -19.71 -5.20 -3.93
N ALA A 192 -19.25 -6.16 -4.75
CA ALA A 192 -19.94 -6.56 -5.97
C ALA A 192 -21.34 -7.09 -5.67
N MET A 193 -21.45 -8.05 -4.74
CA MET A 193 -22.72 -8.64 -4.35
C MET A 193 -23.66 -7.63 -3.69
N TYR A 194 -23.13 -6.65 -2.95
CA TYR A 194 -23.93 -5.60 -2.33
C TYR A 194 -24.68 -4.73 -3.37
N ILE A 195 -24.06 -4.45 -4.52
CA ILE A 195 -24.67 -3.71 -5.63
C ILE A 195 -25.94 -4.44 -6.11
N PHE A 196 -25.87 -5.76 -6.28
CA PHE A 196 -26.99 -6.54 -6.78
C PHE A 196 -28.03 -6.85 -5.71
N THR A 197 -27.61 -7.17 -4.48
CA THR A 197 -28.52 -7.60 -3.40
C THR A 197 -29.18 -6.43 -2.68
N ALA A 198 -28.41 -5.47 -2.17
CA ALA A 198 -28.92 -4.36 -1.38
C ALA A 198 -29.41 -3.19 -2.25
N GLN A 199 -28.68 -2.90 -3.34
CA GLN A 199 -28.99 -1.78 -4.24
C GLN A 199 -29.82 -2.20 -5.46
N LYS A 200 -30.18 -3.50 -5.57
CA LYS A 200 -31.01 -4.06 -6.65
C LYS A 200 -30.49 -3.70 -8.06
N GLY A 201 -29.17 -3.64 -8.23
CA GLY A 201 -28.53 -3.30 -9.49
C GLY A 201 -28.64 -1.82 -9.90
N ARG A 202 -29.11 -0.92 -9.02
CA ARG A 202 -29.22 0.51 -9.32
C ARG A 202 -27.86 1.19 -9.23
N ILE A 203 -27.07 1.08 -10.31
CA ILE A 203 -25.69 1.60 -10.40
C ILE A 203 -25.60 3.10 -10.04
N LYS A 204 -26.60 3.91 -10.42
CA LYS A 204 -26.67 5.35 -10.10
C LYS A 204 -26.66 5.64 -8.58
N LEU A 205 -27.11 4.69 -7.76
CA LEU A 205 -27.14 4.80 -6.29
C LEU A 205 -25.99 4.00 -5.62
N ALA A 206 -25.12 3.39 -6.43
CA ALA A 206 -24.09 2.46 -6.00
C ALA A 206 -22.68 3.06 -5.92
N GLY A 207 -22.55 4.39 -5.98
CA GLY A 207 -21.25 5.08 -6.03
C GLY A 207 -20.26 4.63 -4.95
N GLY A 208 -20.72 4.50 -3.69
CA GLY A 208 -19.87 4.00 -2.60
C GLY A 208 -19.41 2.55 -2.79
N SER A 209 -20.31 1.65 -3.19
CA SER A 209 -19.98 0.24 -3.46
C SER A 209 -18.98 0.11 -4.62
N ILE A 210 -19.15 0.92 -5.67
CA ILE A 210 -18.27 0.93 -6.84
C ILE A 210 -16.87 1.43 -6.45
N ALA A 211 -16.79 2.49 -5.65
CA ALA A 211 -15.51 3.00 -5.15
C ALA A 211 -14.79 1.97 -4.29
N HIS A 212 -15.49 1.33 -3.35
CA HIS A 212 -14.92 0.27 -2.51
C HIS A 212 -14.51 -0.96 -3.32
N LEU A 213 -15.27 -1.34 -4.35
CA LEU A 213 -14.91 -2.41 -5.28
C LEU A 213 -13.64 -2.07 -6.07
N GLY A 214 -13.54 -0.86 -6.61
CA GLY A 214 -12.33 -0.40 -7.32
C GLY A 214 -11.10 -0.39 -6.43
N PHE A 215 -11.24 0.13 -5.19
CA PHE A 215 -10.18 0.07 -4.18
C PHE A 215 -9.76 -1.38 -3.86
N SER A 216 -10.72 -2.28 -3.72
CA SER A 216 -10.45 -3.69 -3.41
C SER A 216 -9.74 -4.41 -4.56
N LEU A 217 -10.11 -4.12 -5.81
CA LEU A 217 -9.42 -4.64 -6.99
C LEU A 217 -7.98 -4.14 -7.07
N MET A 218 -7.74 -2.88 -6.71
CA MET A 218 -6.39 -2.34 -6.61
C MET A 218 -5.55 -3.11 -5.57
N LEU A 219 -6.11 -3.38 -4.38
CA LEU A 219 -5.42 -4.19 -3.35
C LEU A 219 -5.10 -5.61 -3.85
N VAL A 220 -6.04 -6.27 -4.54
CA VAL A 220 -5.82 -7.59 -5.15
C VAL A 220 -4.64 -7.53 -6.13
N GLY A 221 -4.63 -6.54 -7.05
CA GLY A 221 -3.56 -6.37 -8.02
C GLY A 221 -2.20 -6.11 -7.37
N MET A 222 -2.16 -5.25 -6.35
CA MET A 222 -0.93 -4.96 -5.58
C MET A 222 -0.37 -6.23 -4.91
N LEU A 223 -1.22 -7.03 -4.26
CA LEU A 223 -0.80 -8.25 -3.58
C LEU A 223 -0.30 -9.31 -4.55
N ILE A 224 -1.01 -9.53 -5.67
CA ILE A 224 -0.59 -10.48 -6.72
C ILE A 224 0.75 -10.06 -7.33
N SER A 225 0.89 -8.77 -7.67
CA SER A 225 2.11 -8.24 -8.31
C SER A 225 3.31 -8.26 -7.37
N SER A 226 3.11 -7.93 -6.09
CA SER A 226 4.21 -7.85 -5.11
C SER A 226 4.66 -9.24 -4.65
N SER A 227 3.72 -10.15 -4.40
CA SER A 227 4.03 -11.47 -3.82
C SER A 227 4.71 -12.43 -4.80
N ASN A 228 4.57 -12.21 -6.10
CA ASN A 228 5.19 -13.05 -7.13
C ASN A 228 6.26 -12.29 -7.94
N LYS A 229 6.85 -11.24 -7.35
CA LYS A 229 8.01 -10.53 -7.91
C LYS A 229 9.16 -11.53 -8.10
N GLN A 230 9.68 -11.63 -9.31
CA GLN A 230 10.83 -12.47 -9.65
C GLN A 230 11.99 -11.61 -10.12
N VAL A 231 13.19 -11.99 -9.68
CA VAL A 231 14.44 -11.41 -10.18
C VAL A 231 14.78 -12.07 -11.51
N ILE A 232 14.73 -11.30 -12.59
CA ILE A 232 15.01 -11.80 -13.96
C ILE A 232 16.49 -11.62 -14.36
N SER A 233 17.18 -10.68 -13.72
CA SER A 233 18.62 -10.46 -13.86
C SER A 233 19.32 -11.39 -12.89
N SER A 234 19.90 -12.49 -13.38
CA SER A 234 20.70 -13.35 -12.50
C SER A 234 22.06 -13.60 -13.08
N SER A 235 23.12 -13.29 -12.31
CA SER A 235 24.50 -13.63 -12.69
C SER A 235 24.77 -15.14 -12.66
N LEU A 236 23.83 -15.96 -12.19
CA LEU A 236 23.89 -17.42 -12.37
C LEU A 236 23.91 -17.84 -13.85
N VAL A 237 23.40 -16.99 -14.76
CA VAL A 237 23.36 -17.29 -16.20
C VAL A 237 24.77 -17.33 -16.81
N ASN A 238 25.71 -16.49 -16.35
CA ASN A 238 27.07 -16.44 -16.87
C ASN A 238 28.16 -16.75 -15.84
N GLY A 239 27.79 -16.93 -14.56
CA GLY A 239 28.69 -17.23 -13.46
C GLY A 239 29.58 -16.05 -13.02
N ILE A 240 29.34 -14.85 -13.57
CA ILE A 240 30.16 -13.66 -13.27
C ILE A 240 29.47 -12.86 -12.17
N THR A 241 29.82 -13.20 -10.93
CA THR A 241 29.45 -12.42 -9.74
C THR A 241 30.64 -11.55 -9.33
N PHE A 242 30.48 -10.23 -9.39
CA PHE A 242 31.42 -9.35 -8.69
C PHE A 242 30.98 -9.25 -7.23
N PRO A 243 31.88 -9.36 -6.25
CA PRO A 243 31.52 -9.06 -4.87
C PRO A 243 30.91 -7.66 -4.82
N SER A 244 29.64 -7.54 -4.44
CA SER A 244 29.02 -6.26 -4.11
C SER A 244 29.68 -5.71 -2.85
N ALA A 245 30.90 -5.16 -3.00
CA ALA A 245 31.60 -4.47 -1.92
C ALA A 245 31.01 -3.08 -1.69
N ASN A 246 30.21 -2.58 -2.64
CA ASN A 246 29.63 -1.26 -2.60
C ASN A 246 28.19 -1.34 -2.12
N LYS A 247 27.93 -0.70 -0.97
CA LYS A 247 26.58 -0.32 -0.59
C LYS A 247 26.04 0.61 -1.68
N ASP A 248 24.85 0.33 -2.20
CA ASP A 248 24.19 1.24 -3.14
C ASP A 248 24.13 2.64 -2.49
N PRO A 249 24.66 3.69 -3.13
CA PRO A 249 24.69 5.04 -2.55
C PRO A 249 23.30 5.63 -2.28
N MET A 250 22.24 5.08 -2.90
CA MET A 250 20.85 5.51 -2.79
C MET A 250 20.09 4.73 -1.70
N THR A 251 20.19 3.40 -1.70
CA THR A 251 19.46 2.53 -0.76
C THR A 251 20.29 2.17 0.48
N LYS A 252 21.61 2.31 0.40
CA LYS A 252 22.62 1.86 1.39
C LYS A 252 22.59 0.36 1.68
N GLU A 253 21.87 -0.41 0.86
CA GLU A 253 21.82 -1.86 0.93
C GLU A 253 23.04 -2.47 0.22
N VAL A 254 23.40 -3.68 0.64
CA VAL A 254 24.37 -4.51 -0.09
C VAL A 254 23.56 -5.31 -1.10
N ASP A 255 23.61 -4.90 -2.37
CA ASP A 255 22.95 -5.63 -3.46
C ASP A 255 23.42 -7.08 -3.47
N ASP A 256 22.49 -8.02 -3.59
CA ASP A 256 22.85 -9.41 -3.84
C ASP A 256 23.54 -9.49 -5.21
N PRO A 257 24.84 -9.81 -5.28
CA PRO A 257 25.56 -9.90 -6.54
C PRO A 257 25.02 -11.01 -7.45
N GLN A 258 24.21 -11.93 -6.92
CA GLN A 258 23.52 -12.98 -7.69
C GLN A 258 22.28 -12.47 -8.44
N GLU A 259 21.72 -11.34 -8.01
CA GLU A 259 20.53 -10.69 -8.59
C GLU A 259 20.87 -9.65 -9.66
N ASN A 260 22.15 -9.50 -10.00
CA ASN A 260 22.64 -8.57 -11.01
C ASN A 260 23.40 -9.31 -12.13
N LEU A 261 22.80 -9.37 -13.32
CA LEU A 261 23.43 -9.99 -14.50
C LEU A 261 24.49 -9.03 -15.10
N THR A 262 25.75 -9.44 -15.08
CA THR A 262 26.81 -8.74 -15.81
C THR A 262 26.65 -8.97 -17.32
N LEU A 263 26.54 -7.91 -18.11
CA LEU A 263 26.50 -8.03 -19.57
C LEU A 263 27.89 -7.84 -20.17
N ILE A 264 28.34 -8.79 -21.00
CA ILE A 264 29.56 -8.65 -21.78
C ILE A 264 29.18 -7.97 -23.11
N ARG A 265 29.87 -6.87 -23.43
CA ARG A 265 29.61 -6.10 -24.64
C ARG A 265 29.69 -7.00 -25.88
N GLN A 266 28.68 -6.94 -26.75
CA GLN A 266 28.55 -7.74 -27.99
C GLN A 266 28.40 -9.26 -27.79
N VAL A 267 28.09 -9.73 -26.57
CA VAL A 267 27.83 -11.13 -26.30
C VAL A 267 26.34 -11.29 -25.97
N PRO A 268 25.58 -12.03 -26.80
CA PRO A 268 24.19 -12.33 -26.51
C PRO A 268 24.05 -13.00 -25.14
N THR A 269 23.25 -12.42 -24.26
CA THR A 269 23.08 -12.92 -22.88
C THR A 269 21.60 -13.08 -22.57
N LYS A 270 21.22 -14.25 -22.04
CA LYS A 270 19.83 -14.51 -21.65
C LYS A 270 19.51 -13.84 -20.31
N MET A 271 18.37 -13.17 -20.25
CA MET A 271 17.78 -12.60 -19.04
C MET A 271 16.35 -13.13 -18.91
N ALA A 272 16.18 -14.21 -18.14
CA ALA A 272 14.95 -14.99 -18.08
C ALA A 272 14.44 -15.39 -19.49
N ALA A 273 13.25 -14.92 -19.90
CA ALA A 273 12.65 -15.20 -21.20
C ALA A 273 13.17 -14.32 -22.35
N TYR A 274 14.10 -13.39 -22.06
CA TYR A 274 14.61 -12.42 -23.01
C TYR A 274 16.07 -12.73 -23.40
N GLU A 275 16.45 -12.37 -24.63
CA GLU A 275 17.83 -12.42 -25.11
C GLU A 275 18.29 -10.99 -25.39
N LEU A 276 19.38 -10.59 -24.75
CA LEU A 276 19.98 -9.26 -24.87
C LEU A 276 21.17 -9.35 -25.82
N HIS A 277 21.21 -8.51 -26.87
CA HIS A 277 22.28 -8.46 -27.87
C HIS A 277 23.18 -7.22 -27.69
#